data_AF-A0A934FCJ8-F1
#
_entry.id   AF-A0A934FCJ8-F1
#
_cell.length_a   1.000
_cell.length_b   1.000
_cell.length_c   1.000
_cell.angle_alpha   90.00
_cell.angle_beta   90.00
_cell.angle_gamma   90.00
#
_symmetry.space_group_name_H-M   'P 1'
#
loop_
_entity.id
_entity.type
_entity.pdbx_description
1 polymer ?
#
loop_
_entity_poly.entity_id
_entity_poly.type
_entity_poly.pdbx_seq_one_letter_code
_entity_poly.pdbx_strand_id
1 'polypeptide(L)'
;MNSYAFHVLRVGIAITFIWIGVLIFQDPAGWAAFIKPWAADILFVSPEKAIIGTAVLDILVGILLLIDFLTFWASLLASLHLIA
;
A
#
# COMPACT_ATOMS: atom_id res chain seq x y z
N MET A 1 17.50 15.28 -12.91
CA MET A 1 17.96 14.93 -11.55
C MET A 1 18.31 13.46 -11.54
N ASN A 2 19.61 13.12 -11.56
CA ASN A 2 20.08 11.73 -11.61
C ASN A 2 20.90 11.49 -10.33
N SER A 3 20.20 11.29 -9.22
CA SER A 3 20.83 11.00 -7.92
C SER A 3 20.43 9.60 -7.51
N TYR A 4 21.41 8.78 -7.12
CA TYR A 4 21.19 7.46 -6.52
C TYR A 4 20.14 7.49 -5.40
N ALA A 5 19.96 8.63 -4.72
CA ALA A 5 18.91 8.86 -3.74
C ALA A 5 17.50 8.53 -4.27
N PHE A 6 17.17 8.84 -5.54
CA PHE A 6 15.86 8.54 -6.11
C PHE A 6 15.63 7.04 -6.29
N HIS A 7 16.64 6.30 -6.74
CA HIS A 7 16.54 4.85 -6.89
C HIS A 7 16.45 4.16 -5.54
N VAL A 8 17.24 4.61 -4.56
CA VAL A 8 17.17 4.10 -3.18
C VAL A 8 15.80 4.36 -2.57
N LEU A 9 15.27 5.59 -2.70
CA LEU A 9 13.95 5.93 -2.22
C LEU A 9 12.86 5.08 -2.89
N ARG A 10 12.87 4.98 -4.23
CA ARG A 10 11.89 4.20 -4.98
C ARG A 10 11.87 2.73 -4.55
N VAL A 11 13.04 2.10 -4.49
CA VAL A 11 13.17 0.69 -4.10
C VAL A 11 12.79 0.50 -2.63
N GLY A 12 13.20 1.40 -1.73
CA GLY A 12 12.83 1.35 -0.32
C GLY A 12 11.32 1.47 -0.08
N ILE A 13 10.65 2.38 -0.78
CA ILE A 13 9.18 2.51 -0.75
C ILE A 13 8.53 1.28 -1.35
N ALA A 14 9.02 0.77 -2.49
CA ALA A 14 8.51 -0.43 -3.13
C ALA A 14 8.51 -1.65 -2.18
N ILE A 15 9.64 -1.88 -1.50
CA ILE A 15 9.80 -2.98 -0.54
C ILE A 15 8.84 -2.78 0.65
N THR A 16 8.75 -1.57 1.18
CA THR A 16 7.84 -1.25 2.29
C THR A 16 6.39 -1.59 1.94
N PHE A 17 5.91 -1.15 0.78
CA PHE A 17 4.56 -1.43 0.31
C PHE A 17 4.31 -2.94 0.12
N ILE A 18 5.22 -3.66 -0.55
CA ILE A 18 5.09 -5.12 -0.73
C ILE A 18 5.02 -5.81 0.63
N TRP A 19 5.91 -5.44 1.55
CA TRP A 19 5.99 -6.06 2.87
C TRP A 19 4.73 -5.81 3.70
N ILE A 20 4.21 -4.58 3.71
CA ILE A 20 2.94 -4.25 4.39
C ILE A 20 1.80 -5.10 3.82
N GLY A 21 1.68 -5.21 2.49
CA GLY A 21 0.65 -6.07 1.89
C GLY A 21 0.76 -7.53 2.32
N VAL A 22 1.98 -8.08 2.39
CA VAL A 22 2.22 -9.43 2.94
C VAL A 22 1.78 -9.54 4.41
N LEU A 23 2.12 -8.55 5.25
CA LEU A 23 1.72 -8.53 6.66
C LEU A 23 0.20 -8.45 6.83
N ILE A 24 -0.50 -7.68 5.99
CA ILE A 24 -1.97 -7.61 6.01
C ILE A 24 -2.57 -8.98 5.66
N PHE A 25 -2.02 -9.68 4.66
CA PHE A 25 -2.49 -11.03 4.34
C PHE A 25 -2.24 -12.05 5.46
N GLN A 26 -1.18 -11.87 6.26
CA GLN A 26 -0.85 -12.75 7.38
C GLN A 26 -1.81 -12.58 8.57
N ASP A 27 -2.25 -11.35 8.85
CA ASP A 27 -3.19 -11.07 9.95
C ASP A 27 -4.22 -9.99 9.58
N PRO A 28 -5.19 -10.27 8.69
CA PRO A 28 -6.18 -9.28 8.26
C PRO A 28 -7.00 -8.71 9.43
N ALA A 29 -7.24 -9.50 10.47
CA ALA A 29 -8.01 -9.07 11.64
C ALA A 29 -7.26 -8.04 12.48
N GLY A 30 -5.96 -8.28 12.74
CA GLY A 30 -5.10 -7.32 13.43
C GLY A 30 -4.98 -5.99 12.68
N TRP A 31 -4.92 -6.04 11.35
CA TRP A 31 -4.88 -4.82 10.53
C TRP A 31 -6.24 -4.13 10.41
N ALA A 32 -7.34 -4.87 10.37
CA ALA A 32 -8.69 -4.31 10.35
C ALA A 32 -9.01 -3.49 11.61
N ALA A 33 -8.36 -3.77 12.74
CA ALA A 33 -8.51 -2.98 13.97
C ALA A 33 -8.02 -1.53 13.83
N PHE A 34 -7.21 -1.20 12.81
CA PHE A 34 -6.78 0.17 12.52
C PHE A 34 -7.78 0.97 11.68
N ILE A 35 -8.82 0.32 11.13
CA ILE A 35 -9.86 1.00 10.37
C ILE A 35 -10.59 1.97 11.32
N LYS A 36 -10.67 3.24 10.91
CA LYS A 36 -11.37 4.26 11.68
C LYS A 36 -12.88 3.99 11.71
N PRO A 37 -13.59 4.32 12.81
CA PRO A 37 -15.03 4.07 12.90
C PRO A 37 -15.84 4.66 11.74
N TRP A 38 -15.51 5.89 11.32
CA TRP A 38 -16.18 6.55 10.19
C TRP A 38 -16.04 5.79 8.87
N ALA A 39 -14.93 5.08 8.67
CA ALA A 39 -14.70 4.31 7.46
C ALA A 39 -15.46 2.98 7.53
N ALA A 40 -15.53 2.37 8.71
CA ALA A 40 -16.30 1.14 8.94
C ALA A 40 -17.78 1.30 8.57
N ASP A 41 -18.37 2.47 8.82
CA ASP A 41 -19.77 2.78 8.49
C ASP A 41 -20.03 2.89 6.97
N ILE A 42 -18.98 3.06 6.16
CA ILE A 42 -19.07 3.23 4.69
C ILE A 42 -18.79 1.91 3.96
N LEU A 43 -18.16 0.93 4.63
CA LEU A 43 -17.77 -0.32 3.99
C LEU A 43 -18.99 -1.17 3.60
N PHE A 44 -19.08 -1.51 2.32
CA PHE A 44 -20.08 -2.47 1.79
C PHE A 44 -19.69 -3.95 2.03
N VAL A 45 -18.53 -4.18 2.65
CA VAL A 45 -17.95 -5.50 2.94
C VAL A 45 -17.43 -5.53 4.37
N SER A 46 -17.07 -6.72 4.88
CA SER A 46 -16.48 -6.81 6.23
C SER A 46 -15.13 -6.06 6.30
N PRO A 47 -14.75 -5.49 7.46
CA PRO A 47 -13.49 -4.79 7.64
C PRO A 47 -12.26 -5.59 7.19
N GLU A 48 -12.26 -6.90 7.44
CA GLU A 48 -11.17 -7.81 7.03
C GLU A 48 -11.08 -7.95 5.51
N LYS A 49 -12.22 -7.97 4.82
CA LYS A 49 -12.23 -8.00 3.34
C LYS A 49 -11.78 -6.67 2.75
N ALA A 50 -12.13 -5.56 3.40
CA ALA A 50 -11.70 -4.23 2.97
C ALA A 50 -10.18 -4.07 3.06
N ILE A 51 -9.58 -4.49 4.18
CA ILE A 51 -8.12 -4.41 4.37
C ILE A 51 -7.36 -5.40 3.48
N ILE A 52 -7.95 -6.54 3.12
CA ILE A 52 -7.38 -7.40 2.08
C ILE A 52 -7.30 -6.66 0.73
N GLY A 53 -8.29 -5.81 0.42
CA GLY A 53 -8.25 -4.94 -0.75
C GLY A 53 -7.07 -3.96 -0.73
N THR A 54 -6.76 -3.39 0.45
CA THR A 54 -5.58 -2.51 0.61
C THR A 54 -4.29 -3.30 0.44
N ALA A 55 -4.21 -4.53 0.96
CA ALA A 55 -3.05 -5.41 0.77
C ALA A 55 -2.73 -5.66 -0.72
N VAL A 56 -3.77 -5.90 -1.54
CA VAL A 56 -3.60 -6.06 -2.99
C VAL A 56 -3.07 -4.77 -3.62
N LEU A 57 -3.65 -3.62 -3.26
CA LEU A 57 -3.18 -2.32 -3.73
C LEU A 57 -1.71 -2.10 -3.36
N ASP A 58 -1.33 -2.41 -2.12
CA ASP A 58 0.03 -2.23 -1.62
C ASP A 58 1.04 -3.04 -2.42
N ILE A 59 0.77 -4.32 -2.63
CA ILE A 59 1.64 -5.20 -3.42
C ILE A 59 1.73 -4.71 -4.87
N LEU A 60 0.62 -4.34 -5.50
CA LEU A 60 0.63 -3.86 -6.87
C LEU A 60 1.44 -2.57 -7.02
N VAL A 61 1.22 -1.59 -6.14
CA VAL A 61 1.98 -0.33 -6.13
C VAL A 61 3.46 -0.60 -5.90
N GLY A 62 3.80 -1.44 -4.92
CA GLY A 62 5.18 -1.79 -4.64
C GLY A 62 5.87 -2.51 -5.80
N ILE A 63 5.19 -3.44 -6.48
CA ILE A 63 5.73 -4.09 -7.69
C ILE A 63 5.98 -3.06 -8.80
N LEU A 64 5.02 -2.17 -9.08
CA LEU A 64 5.17 -1.12 -10.10
C LEU A 64 6.38 -0.22 -9.82
N LEU A 65 6.59 0.18 -8.57
CA LEU A 65 7.76 0.96 -8.15
C LEU A 65 9.07 0.17 -8.25
N LEU A 66 9.04 -1.13 -7.92
CA LEU A 66 10.24 -1.98 -7.94
C LEU A 66 10.77 -2.18 -9.36
N ILE A 67 9.87 -2.45 -10.32
CA ILE A 67 10.23 -2.72 -11.73
C ILE A 67 10.36 -1.46 -12.58
N ASP A 68 10.24 -0.27 -11.98
CA ASP A 68 10.31 1.02 -12.67
C ASP A 68 9.22 1.21 -13.75
N PHE A 69 8.03 0.66 -13.52
CA PHE A 69 6.90 0.75 -14.46
C PHE A 69 5.80 1.66 -13.92
N LEU A 70 5.33 2.60 -14.75
CA LEU A 70 4.31 3.61 -14.37
C LEU A 70 4.64 4.34 -13.05
N THR A 71 5.93 4.61 -12.81
CA THR A 71 6.42 5.12 -11.52
C THR A 71 5.77 6.40 -11.05
N PHE A 72 5.41 7.31 -11.95
CA PHE A 72 4.66 8.51 -11.59
C PHE A 72 3.32 8.17 -10.94
N TRP A 73 2.51 7.34 -11.59
CA TRP A 73 1.19 6.93 -11.08
C TRP A 73 1.30 6.06 -9.85
N ALA A 74 2.26 5.13 -9.83
CA ALA A 74 2.51 4.30 -8.65
C ALA A 74 2.95 5.16 -7.45
N SER A 75 3.81 6.16 -7.65
CA SER A 75 4.24 7.07 -6.59
C SER A 75 3.11 7.99 -6.11
N LEU A 76 2.24 8.45 -7.02
CA LEU A 76 1.06 9.22 -6.67
C LEU A 76 0.09 8.39 -5.82
N LEU A 77 -0.21 7.16 -6.24
CA LEU A 77 -1.06 6.24 -5.49
C LEU A 77 -0.44 5.90 -4.12
N ALA A 78 0.86 5.62 -4.07
CA ALA A 78 1.57 5.39 -2.82
C ALA A 78 1.46 6.59 -1.87
N SER A 79 1.66 7.81 -2.38
CA SER A 79 1.59 9.03 -1.58
C SER A 79 0.17 9.28 -1.05
N LEU A 80 -0.85 9.10 -1.90
CA LEU A 80 -2.25 9.20 -1.48
C LEU A 80 -2.60 8.12 -0.45
N HIS A 81 -2.11 6.90 -0.64
CA HIS A 81 -2.36 5.79 0.28
C HIS A 81 -1.75 6.03 1.66
N LEU A 82 -0.58 6.66 1.75
CA LEU A 82 0.05 7.01 3.04
C LEU A 82 -0.65 8.17 3.78
N ILE A 83 -1.43 8.98 3.07
CA ILE A 83 -2.16 10.12 3.65
C ILE A 83 -3.55 9.72 4.13
N ALA A 84 -4.14 8.69 3.51
CA ALA A 84 -5.48 8.18 3.81
C ALA A 84 -5.50 7.31 5.07
#